data_AF-A0A8C4YZG6-F1
#
_entry.id   AF-A0A8C4YZG6-F1
#
_cell.length_a   1.000
_cell.length_b   1.000
_cell.length_c   1.000
_cell.angle_alpha   90.00
_cell.angle_beta   90.00
_cell.angle_gamma   90.00
#
_symmetry.space_group_name_H-M   'P 1'
#
loop_
_entity.id
_entity.type
_entity.pdbx_description
1 polymer ?
#
loop_
_entity_poly.entity_id
_entity_poly.type
_entity_poly.pdbx_seq_one_letter_code
_entity_poly.pdbx_strand_id
1 'polypeptide(L)'
;MESFRRPRPSLSAFSVLFVLFVNVQLSSAGECPADGRTWVPYGGSCYHFVHGEEDRLKSYSYQRARSLCQGFELVTIQSQEENEFILKYSPEVWKGNTNVWLGMYYDTSRGDEEVFCSWLTLSAARLSGERMRWFGGQDSSYANWERGSDDPSDLVPVETCVALHTSTGKWEKISCVDEVENGVICETSQKELTQGRQKPSMALTLLVVLSVVVVMTISTIIWFLQQRRRPGAALFTPFEYHPTVGGPHHDRSGLVEAEETP
;
A
#
# COMPACT_ATOMS: atom_id res chain seq x y z
N MET A 1 -20.42 47.69 32.85
CA MET A 1 -19.33 46.71 32.66
C MET A 1 -19.63 45.93 31.39
N GLU A 2 -19.02 46.35 30.28
CA GLU A 2 -19.16 45.69 28.97
C GLU A 2 -18.45 44.33 28.98
N SER A 3 -19.22 43.28 28.72
CA SER A 3 -18.67 41.93 28.50
C SER A 3 -18.16 41.85 27.06
N PHE A 4 -16.85 42.04 26.89
CA PHE A 4 -16.16 41.80 25.63
C PHE A 4 -16.14 40.29 25.34
N ARG A 5 -17.13 39.78 24.60
CA ARG A 5 -17.08 38.41 24.05
C ARG A 5 -16.04 38.37 22.93
N ARG A 6 -14.88 37.75 23.20
CA ARG A 6 -13.93 37.35 22.15
C ARG A 6 -14.59 36.35 21.21
N PRO A 7 -14.42 36.46 19.88
CA PRO A 7 -14.89 35.42 18.96
C PRO A 7 -14.04 34.16 19.16
N ARG A 8 -14.71 33.03 19.40
CA ARG A 8 -14.05 31.71 19.40
C ARG A 8 -13.68 31.37 17.95
N PRO A 9 -12.43 31.00 17.64
CA PRO A 9 -12.09 30.53 16.30
C PRO A 9 -12.89 29.25 16.03
N SER A 10 -13.58 29.20 14.90
CA SER A 10 -14.41 28.06 14.52
C SER A 10 -13.53 26.82 14.33
N LEU A 11 -13.82 25.75 15.08
CA LEU A 11 -13.22 24.40 14.94
C LEU A 11 -13.14 23.91 13.49
N SER A 12 -14.04 24.38 12.62
CA SER A 12 -14.09 24.07 11.20
C SER A 12 -12.82 24.46 10.41
N ALA A 13 -12.14 25.56 10.75
CA ALA A 13 -10.97 26.00 9.99
C ALA A 13 -9.75 25.09 10.21
N PHE A 14 -9.59 24.56 11.43
CA PHE A 14 -8.55 23.59 11.76
C PHE A 14 -8.80 22.23 11.11
N SER A 15 -10.07 21.81 11.00
CA SER A 15 -10.44 20.58 10.29
C SER A 15 -10.12 20.64 8.79
N VAL A 16 -10.35 21.78 8.13
CA VAL A 16 -10.07 21.94 6.69
C VAL A 16 -8.56 22.00 6.43
N LEU A 17 -7.79 22.71 7.26
CA LEU A 17 -6.33 22.74 7.16
C LEU A 17 -5.70 21.38 7.43
N PHE A 18 -6.25 20.60 8.36
CA PHE A 18 -5.81 19.23 8.63
C PHE A 18 -6.11 18.29 7.47
N VAL A 19 -7.30 18.37 6.87
CA VAL A 19 -7.65 17.59 5.67
C VAL A 19 -6.75 17.96 4.48
N LEU A 20 -6.45 19.25 4.28
CA LEU A 20 -5.51 19.68 3.24
C LEU A 20 -4.08 19.18 3.50
N PHE A 21 -3.61 19.20 4.74
CA PHE A 21 -2.28 18.67 5.12
C PHE A 21 -2.18 17.14 4.96
N VAL A 22 -3.24 16.41 5.28
CA VAL A 22 -3.29 14.94 5.11
C VAL A 22 -3.31 14.56 3.62
N ASN A 23 -3.96 15.37 2.76
CA ASN A 23 -3.96 15.14 1.30
C ASN A 23 -2.62 15.51 0.63
N VAL A 24 -1.78 16.34 1.25
CA VAL A 24 -0.45 16.71 0.71
C VAL A 24 0.61 15.63 0.98
N GLN A 25 0.42 14.77 1.98
CA GLN A 25 1.42 13.77 2.39
C GLN A 25 1.25 12.38 1.74
N LEU A 26 0.21 12.14 0.94
CA LEU A 26 -0.09 10.80 0.42
C LEU A 26 0.16 10.61 -1.09
N SER A 27 1.13 11.29 -1.71
CA SER A 27 1.37 11.07 -3.14
C SER A 27 2.83 11.19 -3.53
N SER A 28 3.60 10.15 -3.23
CA SER A 28 4.71 9.71 -4.08
C SER A 28 4.76 8.18 -4.18
N ALA A 29 3.62 7.49 -4.08
CA ALA A 29 3.56 6.09 -4.48
C ALA A 29 3.57 6.06 -6.01
N GLY A 30 4.61 5.50 -6.62
CA GLY A 30 4.63 5.25 -8.04
C GLY A 30 3.64 4.13 -8.39
N GLU A 31 3.21 4.08 -9.65
CA GLU A 31 2.20 3.13 -10.10
C GLU A 31 2.86 1.89 -10.74
N CYS A 32 2.35 0.71 -10.43
CA CYS A 32 2.75 -0.54 -11.07
C CYS A 32 2.05 -0.75 -12.43
N PRO A 33 2.62 -1.57 -13.33
CA PRO A 33 2.00 -1.83 -14.63
C PRO A 33 0.58 -2.44 -14.49
N ALA A 34 -0.34 -2.01 -15.36
CA ALA A 34 -1.70 -2.54 -15.44
C ALA A 34 -1.87 -3.38 -16.72
N ASP A 35 -1.01 -4.38 -16.89
CA ASP A 35 -0.93 -5.25 -18.08
C ASP A 35 -1.74 -6.56 -17.94
N GLY A 36 -2.62 -6.64 -16.94
CA GLY A 36 -3.40 -7.83 -16.61
C GLY A 36 -2.69 -8.79 -15.65
N ARG A 37 -1.45 -8.50 -15.25
CA ARG A 37 -0.75 -9.19 -14.17
C ARG A 37 -1.05 -8.56 -12.82
N THR A 38 -0.96 -9.36 -11.76
CA THR A 38 -1.05 -8.88 -10.38
C THR A 38 0.34 -8.45 -9.90
N TRP A 39 0.57 -7.13 -9.83
CA TRP A 39 1.83 -6.55 -9.35
C TRP A 39 1.71 -6.11 -7.89
N VAL A 40 2.78 -6.31 -7.13
CA VAL A 40 2.88 -5.96 -5.72
C VAL A 40 3.89 -4.82 -5.58
N PRO A 41 3.49 -3.61 -5.17
CA PRO A 41 4.42 -2.50 -4.96
C PRO A 41 5.20 -2.68 -3.66
N TYR A 42 6.53 -2.56 -3.71
CA TYR A 42 7.40 -2.54 -2.54
C TYR A 42 8.68 -1.76 -2.83
N GLY A 43 9.10 -0.87 -1.91
CA GLY A 43 10.41 -0.19 -2.00
C GLY A 43 10.67 0.64 -3.26
N GLY A 44 9.64 1.10 -3.99
CA GLY A 44 9.81 1.81 -5.27
C GLY A 44 9.90 0.90 -6.50
N SER A 45 9.81 -0.41 -6.31
CA SER A 45 9.68 -1.43 -7.36
C SER A 45 8.30 -2.09 -7.32
N CYS A 46 8.01 -2.86 -8.36
CA CYS A 46 6.81 -3.67 -8.55
C CYS A 46 7.22 -5.11 -8.82
N TYR A 47 6.63 -6.04 -8.08
CA TYR A 47 6.98 -7.46 -8.13
C TYR A 47 5.78 -8.27 -8.61
N HIS A 48 5.99 -9.14 -9.58
CA HIS A 48 5.00 -10.08 -10.08
C HIS A 48 5.46 -11.50 -9.81
N PHE A 49 4.81 -12.15 -8.85
CA PHE A 49 5.04 -13.55 -8.51
C PHE A 49 4.29 -14.42 -9.50
N VAL A 50 5.02 -15.12 -10.39
CA VAL A 50 4.40 -15.95 -11.42
C VAL A 50 3.72 -17.14 -10.76
N HIS A 51 2.42 -17.29 -10.97
CA HIS A 51 1.65 -18.42 -10.46
C HIS A 51 0.85 -19.08 -11.58
N GLY A 52 0.51 -20.36 -11.39
CA GLY A 52 -0.36 -21.11 -12.29
C GLY A 52 -1.85 -20.88 -12.05
N GLU A 53 -2.67 -21.64 -12.78
CA GLU A 53 -4.07 -21.86 -12.44
C GLU A 53 -4.13 -22.83 -11.24
N GLU A 54 -5.01 -22.57 -10.27
CA GLU A 54 -5.21 -23.33 -9.02
C GLU A 54 -4.16 -23.15 -7.88
N ASP A 55 -3.51 -21.99 -7.75
CA ASP A 55 -2.57 -21.67 -6.64
C ASP A 55 -1.44 -22.70 -6.40
N ARG A 56 -1.22 -23.59 -7.37
CA ARG A 56 -0.12 -24.55 -7.35
C ARG A 56 1.13 -23.86 -7.83
N LEU A 57 2.20 -24.05 -7.08
CA LEU A 57 3.53 -23.63 -7.47
C LEU A 57 3.84 -24.19 -8.87
N LYS A 58 4.14 -23.29 -9.81
CA LYS A 58 4.77 -23.65 -11.07
C LYS A 58 6.22 -23.23 -10.99
N SER A 59 7.10 -24.21 -10.94
CA SER A 59 8.53 -24.06 -11.11
C SER A 59 8.84 -24.03 -12.61
N TYR A 60 9.90 -23.33 -12.99
CA TYR A 60 10.34 -23.24 -14.38
C TYR A 60 11.86 -23.32 -14.48
N SER A 61 12.39 -23.81 -15.60
CA SER A 61 13.81 -23.66 -15.91
C SER A 61 14.20 -22.18 -16.03
N TYR A 62 15.50 -21.88 -15.87
CA TYR A 62 15.99 -20.51 -15.90
C TYR A 62 15.68 -19.80 -17.23
N GLN A 63 15.87 -20.46 -18.38
CA GLN A 63 15.56 -19.87 -19.69
C GLN A 63 14.07 -19.54 -19.80
N ARG A 64 13.20 -20.41 -19.27
CA ARG A 64 11.77 -20.16 -19.26
C ARG A 64 11.40 -19.01 -18.32
N ALA A 65 11.99 -18.95 -17.13
CA ALA A 65 11.82 -17.86 -16.18
C ALA A 65 12.15 -16.50 -16.83
N ARG A 66 13.29 -16.39 -17.51
CA ARG A 66 13.68 -15.18 -18.24
C ARG A 66 12.68 -14.80 -19.33
N SER A 67 12.13 -15.79 -20.05
CA SER A 67 11.10 -15.53 -21.07
C SER A 67 9.77 -15.02 -20.49
N LEU A 68 9.40 -15.44 -19.28
CA LEU A 68 8.17 -15.00 -18.61
C LEU A 68 8.27 -13.53 -18.17
N CYS A 69 9.47 -13.11 -17.76
CA CYS A 69 9.77 -11.73 -17.40
C CYS A 69 10.21 -10.88 -18.60
N GLN A 70 9.97 -11.30 -19.84
CA GLN A 70 10.34 -10.50 -21.02
C GLN A 70 9.66 -9.13 -21.00
N GLY A 71 10.45 -8.06 -21.20
CA GLY A 71 10.00 -6.66 -21.07
C GLY A 71 10.12 -6.08 -19.65
N PHE A 72 10.49 -6.93 -18.70
CA PHE A 72 10.82 -6.61 -17.31
C PHE A 72 12.12 -7.34 -16.96
N GLU A 73 12.41 -7.50 -15.66
CA GLU A 73 13.60 -8.24 -15.21
C GLU A 73 13.21 -9.36 -14.24
N LEU A 74 14.08 -10.37 -14.09
CA LEU A 74 13.99 -11.28 -12.96
C LEU A 74 14.34 -10.52 -11.68
N VAL A 75 13.72 -10.90 -10.56
CA VAL A 75 13.87 -10.19 -9.29
C VAL A 75 15.33 -9.96 -8.90
N THR A 76 15.65 -8.73 -8.55
CA THR A 76 16.90 -8.33 -7.92
C THR A 76 16.70 -8.22 -6.41
N ILE A 77 17.77 -8.28 -5.62
CA ILE A 77 17.69 -8.09 -4.18
C ILE A 77 18.84 -7.20 -3.74
N GLN A 78 18.53 -5.95 -3.42
CA GLN A 78 19.49 -4.90 -3.15
C GLN A 78 19.57 -4.54 -1.67
N SER A 79 18.68 -5.09 -0.84
CA SER A 79 18.62 -4.81 0.58
C SER A 79 18.15 -6.02 1.39
N GLN A 80 18.40 -5.98 2.70
CA GLN A 80 17.89 -7.02 3.61
C GLN A 80 16.37 -6.97 3.70
N GLU A 81 15.81 -5.76 3.71
CA GLU A 81 14.38 -5.53 3.82
C GLU A 81 13.62 -6.11 2.61
N GLU A 82 14.18 -5.93 1.41
CA GLU A 82 13.66 -6.54 0.19
C GLU A 82 13.78 -8.07 0.20
N ASN A 83 14.90 -8.62 0.66
CA ASN A 83 15.06 -10.06 0.83
C ASN A 83 13.96 -10.61 1.76
N GLU A 84 13.73 -9.97 2.91
CA GLU A 84 12.69 -10.35 3.87
C GLU A 84 11.28 -10.20 3.30
N PHE A 85 11.02 -9.16 2.49
CA PHE A 85 9.75 -8.99 1.79
C PHE A 85 9.46 -10.16 0.85
N ILE A 86 10.41 -10.56 0.02
CA ILE A 86 10.25 -11.70 -0.90
C ILE A 86 9.96 -12.98 -0.12
N LEU A 87 10.69 -13.24 0.97
CA LEU A 87 10.48 -14.43 1.80
C LEU A 87 9.10 -14.46 2.45
N LYS A 88 8.63 -13.30 2.92
CA LYS A 88 7.33 -13.18 3.59
C LYS A 88 6.16 -13.32 2.61
N TYR A 89 6.28 -12.76 1.40
CA TYR A 89 5.20 -12.74 0.42
C TYR A 89 5.10 -14.03 -0.40
N SER A 90 6.23 -14.70 -0.69
CA SER A 90 6.25 -15.96 -1.45
C SER A 90 5.23 -17.03 -0.97
N PRO A 91 5.08 -17.34 0.34
CA PRO A 91 4.11 -18.33 0.80
C PRO A 91 2.65 -17.86 0.70
N GLU A 92 2.38 -16.56 0.49
CA GLU A 92 1.03 -16.06 0.22
C GLU A 92 0.58 -16.42 -1.21
N VAL A 93 1.53 -16.61 -2.13
CA VAL A 93 1.26 -16.91 -3.55
C VAL A 93 1.42 -18.40 -3.86
N TRP A 94 2.40 -19.05 -3.25
CA TRP A 94 2.73 -20.44 -3.52
C TRP A 94 2.61 -21.31 -2.28
N LYS A 95 1.90 -22.44 -2.41
CA LYS A 95 1.85 -23.44 -1.34
C LYS A 95 3.13 -24.29 -1.34
N GLY A 96 3.90 -24.19 -0.27
CA GLY A 96 5.11 -24.98 -0.04
C GLY A 96 6.40 -24.15 -0.03
N ASN A 97 7.53 -24.83 0.10
CA ASN A 97 8.86 -24.21 0.03
C ASN A 97 9.40 -24.42 -1.37
N THR A 98 9.73 -23.33 -2.06
CA THR A 98 10.37 -23.39 -3.38
C THR A 98 11.37 -22.27 -3.50
N ASN A 99 12.52 -22.59 -4.05
CA ASN A 99 13.54 -21.62 -4.34
C ASN A 99 13.07 -20.68 -5.46
N VAL A 100 13.70 -19.52 -5.59
CA VAL A 100 13.32 -18.50 -6.57
C VAL A 100 14.53 -18.15 -7.41
N TRP A 101 14.35 -18.08 -8.74
CA TRP A 101 15.39 -17.57 -9.63
C TRP A 101 15.66 -16.09 -9.38
N LEU A 102 16.93 -15.74 -9.17
CA LEU A 102 17.38 -14.35 -9.08
C LEU A 102 17.85 -13.85 -10.44
N GLY A 103 17.69 -12.55 -10.67
CA GLY A 103 18.19 -11.83 -11.83
C GLY A 103 19.70 -11.58 -11.79
N MET A 104 20.49 -12.56 -11.35
CA MET A 104 21.96 -12.48 -11.42
C MET A 104 22.49 -13.25 -12.63
N TYR A 105 23.60 -12.78 -13.17
CA TYR A 105 24.38 -13.48 -14.19
C TYR A 105 25.87 -13.38 -13.88
N TYR A 106 26.63 -14.33 -14.42
CA TYR A 106 28.07 -14.30 -14.34
C TYR A 106 28.65 -13.36 -15.41
N ASP A 107 29.44 -12.37 -15.00
CA ASP A 107 30.16 -11.50 -15.95
C ASP A 107 31.46 -12.15 -16.43
N THR A 108 31.50 -12.50 -17.71
CA THR A 108 32.66 -13.09 -18.39
C THR A 108 33.69 -12.06 -18.86
N SER A 109 33.35 -10.77 -18.89
CA SER A 109 34.16 -9.73 -19.53
C SER A 109 35.38 -9.28 -18.72
N ARG A 110 35.40 -9.52 -17.41
CA ARG A 110 36.55 -9.19 -16.53
C ARG A 110 37.64 -10.28 -16.46
N GLY A 111 37.54 -11.32 -17.30
CA GLY A 111 38.33 -12.55 -17.19
C GLY A 111 39.83 -12.41 -17.43
N ASP A 112 40.30 -11.41 -18.17
CA ASP A 112 41.67 -11.46 -18.73
C ASP A 112 42.61 -10.38 -18.16
N GLU A 113 42.09 -9.32 -17.52
CA GLU A 113 42.91 -8.19 -17.05
C GLU A 113 43.13 -8.19 -15.51
N GLU A 114 42.21 -8.75 -14.72
CA GLU A 114 42.32 -8.74 -13.24
C GLU A 114 43.11 -9.94 -12.67
N VAL A 115 43.28 -11.01 -13.44
CA VAL A 115 44.07 -12.19 -13.02
C VAL A 115 45.55 -11.82 -12.82
N PHE A 116 46.06 -10.84 -13.57
CA PHE A 116 47.46 -10.41 -13.46
C PHE A 116 47.75 -9.57 -12.21
N CYS A 117 46.75 -8.85 -11.68
CA CYS A 117 46.91 -8.05 -10.46
C CYS A 117 46.65 -8.84 -9.16
N SER A 118 45.87 -9.93 -9.23
CA SER A 118 45.44 -10.68 -8.04
C SER A 118 46.54 -11.48 -7.33
N TRP A 119 47.66 -11.79 -7.97
CA TRP A 119 48.76 -12.52 -7.30
C TRP A 119 49.50 -11.69 -6.23
N LEU A 120 49.31 -10.36 -6.23
CA LEU A 120 49.97 -9.43 -5.28
C LEU A 120 49.09 -9.13 -4.05
N THR A 121 47.80 -9.47 -4.07
CA THR A 121 46.85 -9.23 -2.98
C THR A 121 46.18 -10.54 -2.55
N LEU A 122 46.96 -11.40 -1.90
CA LEU A 122 46.54 -12.69 -1.29
C LEU A 122 45.43 -12.58 -0.20
N SER A 123 44.70 -11.47 -0.12
CA SER A 123 43.57 -11.27 0.79
C SER A 123 42.24 -10.93 0.10
N ALA A 124 42.21 -10.68 -1.22
CA ALA A 124 40.99 -10.23 -1.92
C ALA A 124 40.19 -11.37 -2.57
N ALA A 125 40.82 -12.46 -3.00
CA ALA A 125 40.18 -13.56 -3.73
C ALA A 125 39.22 -14.45 -2.89
N ARG A 126 38.76 -13.98 -1.72
CA ARG A 126 37.93 -14.75 -0.77
C ARG A 126 36.47 -14.31 -0.75
N LEU A 127 36.03 -13.44 -1.67
CA LEU A 127 34.65 -12.97 -1.76
C LEU A 127 33.98 -13.53 -3.00
N SER A 128 33.18 -14.55 -2.78
CA SER A 128 32.49 -15.40 -3.74
C SER A 128 31.42 -14.74 -4.61
N GLY A 129 31.26 -13.43 -4.55
CA GLY A 129 30.25 -12.66 -5.29
C GLY A 129 30.78 -11.72 -6.36
N GLU A 130 32.09 -11.48 -6.46
CA GLU A 130 32.65 -10.34 -7.24
C GLU A 130 32.41 -10.42 -8.76
N ARG A 131 32.09 -11.60 -9.30
CA ARG A 131 31.76 -11.80 -10.73
C ARG A 131 30.28 -11.96 -11.01
N MET A 132 29.41 -11.99 -9.99
CA MET A 132 27.97 -12.05 -10.19
C MET A 132 27.42 -10.64 -10.26
N ARG A 133 26.67 -10.34 -11.32
CA ARG A 133 26.03 -9.03 -11.51
C ARG A 133 24.54 -9.17 -11.62
N TRP A 134 23.83 -8.15 -11.17
CA TRP A 134 22.41 -8.00 -11.40
C TRP A 134 22.13 -7.56 -12.84
N PHE A 135 21.05 -8.08 -13.43
CA PHE A 135 20.40 -7.42 -14.55
C PHE A 135 19.94 -6.02 -14.12
N GLY A 136 19.89 -5.06 -15.05
CA GLY A 136 19.65 -3.64 -14.73
C GLY A 136 20.89 -2.83 -14.33
N GLY A 137 22.03 -3.48 -14.06
CA GLY A 137 23.32 -2.80 -13.85
C GLY A 137 23.46 -2.09 -12.50
N GLN A 138 22.60 -2.40 -11.54
CA GLN A 138 22.66 -1.85 -10.20
C GLN A 138 23.64 -2.66 -9.34
N ASP A 139 24.85 -2.14 -9.13
CA ASP A 139 25.82 -2.74 -8.21
C ASP A 139 25.33 -2.52 -6.76
N SER A 140 24.64 -3.50 -6.20
CA SER A 140 24.27 -3.50 -4.78
C SER A 140 25.39 -4.09 -3.93
N SER A 141 25.73 -3.43 -2.81
CA SER A 141 26.64 -4.01 -1.81
C SER A 141 26.01 -5.12 -0.96
N TYR A 142 24.69 -5.30 -1.07
CA TYR A 142 23.99 -6.35 -0.33
C TYR A 142 24.19 -7.71 -0.99
N ALA A 143 24.48 -8.70 -0.15
CA ALA A 143 24.61 -10.09 -0.56
C ALA A 143 24.23 -11.02 0.58
N ASN A 144 23.48 -12.10 0.29
CA ASN A 144 23.04 -13.05 1.30
C ASN A 144 23.37 -14.51 0.95
N TRP A 145 24.60 -14.75 0.49
CA TRP A 145 25.08 -16.07 0.08
C TRP A 145 24.99 -17.14 1.18
N GLU A 146 24.64 -18.37 0.80
CA GLU A 146 24.72 -19.57 1.63
C GLU A 146 26.19 -19.96 1.84
N ARG A 147 26.52 -20.48 3.03
CA ARG A 147 27.89 -20.90 3.30
C ARG A 147 28.26 -22.07 2.41
N GLY A 148 29.34 -21.95 1.65
CA GLY A 148 29.79 -23.01 0.74
C GLY A 148 29.28 -22.85 -0.70
N SER A 149 28.46 -21.83 -1.00
CA SER A 149 28.12 -21.43 -2.38
C SER A 149 29.31 -20.82 -3.17
N ASP A 150 30.49 -20.85 -2.55
CA ASP A 150 31.74 -20.27 -3.02
C ASP A 150 32.50 -21.22 -3.93
N ASP A 151 32.26 -22.53 -3.83
CA ASP A 151 33.02 -23.57 -4.53
C ASP A 151 32.44 -23.79 -5.94
N PRO A 152 33.01 -23.15 -6.98
CA PRO A 152 32.50 -23.22 -8.34
C PRO A 152 33.14 -24.38 -9.10
N SER A 153 33.81 -25.31 -8.41
CA SER A 153 34.70 -26.31 -9.01
C SER A 153 34.00 -27.17 -10.07
N ASP A 154 32.67 -27.31 -9.99
CA ASP A 154 31.87 -28.10 -10.91
C ASP A 154 30.96 -27.27 -11.86
N LEU A 155 30.89 -25.94 -11.73
CA LEU A 155 30.00 -25.10 -12.53
C LEU A 155 30.76 -24.30 -13.58
N VAL A 156 30.32 -24.38 -14.83
CA VAL A 156 30.84 -23.54 -15.91
C VAL A 156 30.44 -22.08 -15.62
N PRO A 157 31.39 -21.14 -15.56
CA PRO A 157 31.14 -19.71 -15.33
C PRO A 157 29.92 -19.14 -16.06
N VAL A 158 29.84 -19.35 -17.38
CA VAL A 158 28.80 -18.80 -18.25
C VAL A 158 27.42 -19.45 -18.02
N GLU A 159 27.41 -20.60 -17.38
CA GLU A 159 26.21 -21.38 -17.08
C GLU A 159 25.85 -21.33 -15.58
N THR A 160 26.44 -20.38 -14.83
CA THR A 160 26.14 -20.17 -13.42
C THR A 160 24.99 -19.17 -13.23
N CYS A 161 23.90 -19.63 -12.64
CA CYS A 161 22.74 -18.87 -12.21
C CYS A 161 22.66 -18.82 -10.68
N VAL A 162 21.71 -18.05 -10.14
CA VAL A 162 21.52 -17.91 -8.70
C VAL A 162 20.07 -18.16 -8.32
N ALA A 163 19.87 -18.94 -7.26
CA ALA A 163 18.57 -19.14 -6.65
C ALA A 163 18.55 -18.67 -5.19
N LEU A 164 17.44 -18.05 -4.79
CA LEU A 164 17.11 -17.73 -3.40
C LEU A 164 16.38 -18.90 -2.76
N HIS A 165 16.87 -19.37 -1.62
CA HIS A 165 16.18 -20.33 -0.78
C HIS A 165 15.13 -19.64 0.07
N THR A 166 13.84 -19.88 -0.20
CA THR A 166 12.75 -19.19 0.51
C THR A 166 12.60 -19.63 1.97
N SER A 167 13.19 -20.77 2.35
CA SER A 167 13.21 -21.26 3.74
C SER A 167 14.26 -20.58 4.61
N THR A 168 15.44 -20.26 4.06
CA THR A 168 16.58 -19.70 4.81
C THR A 168 16.85 -18.23 4.51
N GLY A 169 16.34 -17.74 3.38
CA GLY A 169 16.67 -16.43 2.84
C GLY A 169 18.02 -16.34 2.14
N LYS A 170 18.75 -17.46 2.04
CA LYS A 170 20.11 -17.50 1.52
C LYS A 170 20.16 -17.75 0.01
N TRP A 171 21.23 -17.31 -0.62
CA TRP A 171 21.42 -17.45 -2.07
C TRP A 171 22.44 -18.52 -2.38
N GLU A 172 22.15 -19.33 -3.41
CA GLU A 172 23.02 -20.40 -3.86
C GLU A 172 23.31 -20.25 -5.37
N LYS A 173 24.54 -20.55 -5.77
CA LYS A 173 24.92 -20.65 -7.18
C LYS A 173 24.57 -22.02 -7.70
N ILE A 174 23.84 -22.08 -8.81
CA ILE A 174 23.39 -23.33 -9.43
C ILE A 174 23.54 -23.24 -10.95
N SER A 175 23.53 -24.40 -11.63
CA SER A 175 23.54 -24.44 -13.09
C SER A 175 22.26 -23.85 -13.69
N CYS A 176 22.41 -23.01 -14.71
CA CYS A 176 21.29 -22.51 -15.52
C CYS A 176 20.74 -23.56 -16.50
N VAL A 177 21.54 -24.59 -16.80
CA VAL A 177 21.29 -25.54 -17.90
C VAL A 177 20.69 -26.85 -17.40
N ASP A 178 20.97 -27.21 -16.15
CA ASP A 178 20.41 -28.40 -15.52
C ASP A 178 18.88 -28.32 -15.46
N GLU A 179 18.20 -29.46 -15.40
CA GLU A 179 16.73 -29.56 -15.29
C GLU A 179 16.19 -29.17 -13.90
N VAL A 180 16.81 -28.16 -13.27
CA VAL A 180 16.33 -27.54 -12.05
C VAL A 180 15.26 -26.52 -12.36
N GLU A 181 14.18 -26.57 -11.59
CA GLU A 181 13.08 -25.64 -11.73
C GLU A 181 12.85 -24.87 -10.43
N ASN A 182 12.75 -23.55 -10.53
CA ASN A 182 12.50 -22.67 -9.38
C ASN A 182 11.32 -21.74 -9.67
N GLY A 183 10.79 -21.13 -8.62
CA GLY A 183 9.78 -20.07 -8.71
C GLY A 183 10.32 -18.84 -9.44
N VAL A 184 9.41 -18.06 -10.01
CA VAL A 184 9.74 -16.90 -10.85
C VAL A 184 9.07 -15.66 -10.29
N ILE A 185 9.87 -14.63 -10.06
CA ILE A 185 9.40 -13.31 -9.68
C ILE A 185 9.97 -12.34 -10.71
N CYS A 186 9.08 -11.58 -11.36
CA CYS A 186 9.48 -10.49 -12.25
C CYS A 186 9.46 -9.17 -11.48
N GLU A 187 10.43 -8.31 -11.75
CA GLU A 187 10.58 -6.99 -11.14
C GLU A 187 10.56 -5.90 -12.22
N THR A 188 10.01 -4.74 -11.88
CA THR A 188 10.18 -3.48 -12.60
C THR A 188 10.16 -2.30 -11.64
N SER A 189 10.80 -1.20 -11.99
CA SER A 189 10.67 0.05 -11.24
C SER A 189 9.23 0.59 -11.31
N GLN A 190 8.78 1.21 -10.22
CA GLN A 190 7.54 1.97 -10.24
C GLN A 190 7.71 3.16 -11.19
N LYS A 191 6.69 3.43 -12.00
CA LYS A 191 6.67 4.66 -12.77
C LYS A 191 6.37 5.79 -11.81
N GLU A 192 7.33 6.70 -11.64
CA GLU A 192 7.06 8.02 -11.08
C GLU A 192 5.82 8.56 -11.77
N LEU A 193 4.85 9.02 -10.98
CA LEU A 193 3.65 9.64 -11.53
C LEU A 193 4.09 10.97 -12.15
N THR A 194 4.68 10.95 -13.34
CA THR A 194 5.00 12.15 -14.11
C THR A 194 3.68 12.72 -14.58
N GLN A 195 2.98 13.40 -13.68
CA GLN A 195 2.01 14.46 -13.90
C GLN A 195 1.06 14.24 -15.10
N GLY A 196 0.60 13.00 -15.31
CA GLY A 196 -0.48 12.66 -16.24
C GLY A 196 -1.86 12.71 -15.57
N ARG A 197 -1.89 12.65 -14.23
CA ARG A 197 -2.98 13.21 -13.44
C ARG A 197 -2.75 14.71 -13.47
N GLN A 198 -3.70 15.47 -14.03
CA GLN A 198 -3.70 16.93 -13.95
C GLN A 198 -3.15 17.33 -12.58
N LYS A 199 -2.07 18.13 -12.54
CA LYS A 199 -1.79 18.97 -11.35
C LYS A 199 -3.17 19.42 -10.90
N PRO A 200 -3.66 19.11 -9.67
CA PRO A 200 -4.94 19.62 -9.24
C PRO A 200 -4.85 21.11 -9.50
N SER A 201 -5.59 21.57 -10.51
CA SER A 201 -5.35 22.89 -11.07
C SER A 201 -5.51 23.80 -9.87
N MET A 202 -4.49 24.58 -9.53
CA MET A 202 -4.59 25.50 -8.41
C MET A 202 -5.86 26.36 -8.55
N ALA A 203 -6.32 26.56 -9.80
CA ALA A 203 -7.62 27.11 -10.13
C ALA A 203 -8.82 26.25 -9.67
N LEU A 204 -8.85 24.93 -9.89
CA LEU A 204 -9.96 24.07 -9.42
C LEU A 204 -10.08 24.04 -7.90
N THR A 205 -8.97 23.89 -7.18
CA THR A 205 -8.98 23.92 -5.71
C THR A 205 -9.42 25.30 -5.20
N LEU A 206 -8.92 26.38 -5.81
CA LEU A 206 -9.33 27.75 -5.48
C LEU A 206 -10.81 28.00 -5.81
N LEU A 207 -11.32 27.49 -6.94
CA LEU A 207 -12.72 27.60 -7.35
C LEU A 207 -13.65 26.87 -6.38
N VAL A 208 -13.28 25.67 -5.95
CA VAL A 208 -14.06 24.91 -4.95
C VAL A 208 -14.09 25.67 -3.63
N VAL A 209 -12.95 26.17 -3.14
CA VAL A 209 -12.89 26.96 -1.90
C VAL A 209 -13.73 28.24 -2.02
N LEU A 210 -13.62 28.99 -3.13
CA LEU A 210 -14.40 30.20 -3.37
C LEU A 210 -15.91 29.90 -3.41
N SER A 211 -16.32 28.81 -4.06
CA SER A 211 -17.73 28.41 -4.12
C SER A 211 -18.31 28.11 -2.72
N VAL A 212 -17.55 27.42 -1.87
CA VAL A 212 -17.96 27.10 -0.50
C VAL A 212 -18.10 28.38 0.32
N VAL A 213 -17.13 29.30 0.22
CA VAL A 213 -17.21 30.60 0.91
C VAL A 213 -18.44 31.39 0.47
N VAL A 214 -18.73 31.45 -0.82
CA VAL A 214 -19.92 32.14 -1.36
C VAL A 214 -21.22 31.51 -0.86
N VAL A 215 -21.32 30.18 -0.81
CA VAL A 215 -22.52 29.50 -0.30
C VAL A 215 -22.73 29.80 1.18
N MET A 216 -21.65 29.84 1.98
CA MET A 216 -21.72 30.17 3.40
C MET A 216 -22.12 31.63 3.64
N THR A 217 -21.63 32.58 2.84
CA THR A 217 -22.04 33.98 2.95
C THR A 217 -23.50 34.20 2.52
N ILE A 218 -23.95 33.57 1.44
CA ILE A 218 -25.35 33.64 1.01
C ILE A 218 -26.27 33.05 2.09
N SER A 219 -25.92 31.89 2.65
CA SER A 219 -26.73 31.22 3.68
C SER A 219 -26.89 32.08 4.94
N THR A 220 -25.81 32.74 5.38
CA THR A 220 -25.85 33.66 6.54
C THR A 220 -26.65 34.93 6.26
N ILE A 221 -26.56 35.49 5.05
CA ILE A 221 -27.37 36.64 4.63
C ILE A 221 -28.86 36.26 4.57
N ILE A 222 -29.21 35.12 3.97
CA ILE A 222 -30.59 34.62 3.90
C ILE A 222 -31.14 34.42 5.32
N TRP A 223 -30.38 33.77 6.20
CA TRP A 223 -30.77 33.59 7.60
C TRP A 223 -31.01 34.93 8.31
N PHE A 224 -30.11 35.91 8.13
CA PHE A 224 -30.25 37.24 8.71
C PHE A 224 -31.47 38.01 8.17
N LEU A 225 -31.76 37.89 6.87
CA LEU A 225 -32.93 38.49 6.24
C LEU A 225 -34.24 37.81 6.69
N GLN A 226 -34.24 36.49 6.85
CA GLN A 226 -35.36 35.74 7.42
C GLN A 226 -35.60 36.15 8.88
N GLN A 227 -34.53 36.33 9.67
CA GLN A 227 -34.60 36.82 11.04
C GLN A 227 -35.21 38.22 11.13
N ARG A 228 -34.87 39.12 10.20
CA ARG A 228 -35.49 40.47 10.13
C ARG A 228 -36.95 40.45 9.70
N ARG A 229 -37.37 39.48 8.88
CA ARG A 229 -38.78 39.33 8.45
C ARG A 229 -39.66 38.63 9.49
N ARG A 230 -39.08 37.95 10.47
CA ARG A 230 -39.80 37.33 11.60
C ARG A 230 -39.25 37.78 12.95
N PRO A 231 -39.49 39.02 13.38
CA PRO A 231 -39.12 39.47 14.73
C PRO A 231 -39.94 38.82 15.87
N GLY A 232 -40.68 37.73 15.62
CA GLY A 232 -41.66 37.18 16.57
C GLY A 232 -41.79 35.65 16.62
N ALA A 233 -40.84 34.87 16.09
CA ALA A 233 -40.82 33.43 16.39
C ALA A 233 -40.10 33.20 17.73
N ALA A 234 -40.72 33.63 18.83
CA ALA A 234 -40.34 33.18 20.16
C ALA A 234 -40.53 31.65 20.20
N LEU A 235 -39.44 30.92 20.43
CA LEU A 235 -39.38 29.46 20.50
C LEU A 235 -39.92 28.91 21.85
N PHE A 236 -40.74 29.69 22.55
CA PHE A 236 -41.38 29.28 23.80
C PHE A 236 -42.83 29.80 23.82
N THR A 237 -43.77 28.92 23.53
CA THR A 237 -45.17 29.10 23.96
C THR A 237 -45.23 28.83 25.46
N PRO A 238 -45.70 29.77 26.30
CA PRO A 238 -46.00 29.45 27.69
C PRO A 238 -47.16 28.44 27.71
N PHE A 239 -47.03 27.37 28.49
CA PHE A 239 -48.16 26.50 28.80
C PHE A 239 -49.19 27.31 29.60
N GLU A 240 -50.29 27.68 28.97
CA GLU A 240 -51.46 28.30 29.60
C GLU A 240 -52.18 27.21 30.43
N TYR A 241 -51.99 27.22 31.75
CA TYR A 241 -52.71 26.36 32.68
C TYR A 241 -54.11 26.95 32.92
N HIS A 242 -55.17 26.26 32.48
CA HIS A 242 -56.53 26.56 32.91
C HIS A 242 -56.91 25.67 34.12
N PRO A 243 -57.27 26.24 35.28
CA PRO A 243 -57.80 25.49 36.40
C PRO A 243 -59.32 25.32 36.24
N THR A 244 -59.85 24.12 36.45
CA THR A 244 -61.29 23.88 36.60
C THR A 244 -61.64 23.68 38.07
N VAL A 245 -62.49 24.54 38.63
CA VAL A 245 -63.00 24.49 40.01
C VAL A 245 -64.51 24.25 40.00
N GLY A 246 -64.94 23.15 40.66
CA GLY A 246 -66.23 22.86 41.33
C GLY A 246 -67.51 22.80 40.46
N GLY A 247 -68.46 21.86 40.55
CA GLY A 247 -68.94 20.79 41.47
C GLY A 247 -70.35 20.35 40.92
N PRO A 248 -71.29 19.65 41.60
CA PRO A 248 -71.29 18.83 42.82
C PRO A 248 -71.85 17.38 42.64
N HIS A 249 -71.84 16.61 43.74
CA HIS A 249 -72.41 15.28 44.04
C HIS A 249 -73.73 14.86 43.33
N HIS A 250 -73.83 13.59 42.89
CA HIS A 250 -74.69 12.54 43.51
C HIS A 250 -74.61 11.16 42.80
N ASP A 251 -74.31 10.14 43.62
CA ASP A 251 -74.93 8.80 43.73
C ASP A 251 -75.13 7.81 42.57
N ARG A 252 -74.47 6.65 42.77
CA ARG A 252 -75.07 5.32 43.05
C ARG A 252 -76.05 4.73 42.02
N SER A 253 -75.59 3.67 41.36
CA SER A 253 -76.35 2.44 41.02
C SER A 253 -75.35 1.45 40.40
N GLY A 254 -75.33 0.16 40.66
CA GLY A 254 -76.22 -0.74 41.38
C GLY A 254 -76.01 -2.12 40.76
N LEU A 255 -75.56 -3.10 41.55
CA LEU A 255 -75.71 -4.52 41.25
C LEU A 255 -76.25 -5.16 42.52
N VAL A 256 -77.52 -5.54 42.48
CA VAL A 256 -78.14 -6.49 43.39
C VAL A 256 -78.73 -7.58 42.53
N GLU A 257 -78.24 -8.79 42.78
CA GLU A 257 -78.72 -10.07 42.29
C GLU A 257 -80.22 -10.24 42.53
N ALA A 258 -80.92 -10.81 41.55
CA ALA A 258 -82.19 -11.46 41.78
C ALA A 258 -81.92 -12.96 41.99
N GLU A 259 -82.08 -13.41 43.24
CA GLU A 259 -82.30 -14.81 43.58
C GLU A 259 -83.82 -15.05 43.55
N GLU A 260 -84.28 -15.96 42.70
CA GLU A 260 -85.66 -16.45 42.72
C GLU A 260 -85.72 -17.77 43.50
N THR A 261 -86.69 -17.87 44.42
CA THR A 261 -87.58 -19.03 44.71
C THR A 261 -88.20 -18.90 46.13
N PRO A 262 -89.30 -19.60 46.43
CA PRO A 262 -90.70 -19.21 46.21
C PRO A 262 -91.40 -18.65 47.46
#